data_AF-A0A9X2HLK8-F1
#
_entry.id   AF-A0A9X2HLK8-F1
#
_cell.length_a   1.000
_cell.length_b   1.000
_cell.length_c   1.000
_cell.angle_alpha   90.00
_cell.angle_beta   90.00
_cell.angle_gamma   90.00
#
_symmetry.space_group_name_H-M   'P 1'
#
loop_
_entity.id
_entity.type
_entity.pdbx_description
1 polymer ?
#
loop_
_entity_poly.entity_id
_entity_poly.type
_entity_poly.pdbx_seq_one_letter_code
_entity_poly.pdbx_strand_id
1 'polypeptide(L)' 'MTQPKTIAPEVIACIAEGRYPSVTELNRVADRIWSDLRACRPALFCNVEGNPYERLLVLKAAQAALAGDDPTVA' A
#
# COMPACT_ATOMS: atom_id res chain seq x y z
N MET A 1 -4.10 10.44 22.50
CA MET A 1 -2.79 10.37 21.81
C MET A 1 -3.07 10.05 20.34
N THR A 2 -2.90 11.02 19.44
CA THR A 2 -3.07 10.81 18.00
C THR A 2 -1.81 10.14 17.48
N GLN A 3 -1.86 8.84 17.26
CA GLN A 3 -0.78 8.07 16.63
C GLN A 3 -0.50 8.67 15.24
N PRO A 4 0.76 8.92 14.87
CA PRO A 4 1.09 9.46 13.56
C PRO A 4 0.55 8.54 12.45
N LYS A 5 -0.14 9.13 11.46
CA LYS A 5 -0.64 8.47 10.23
C LYS A 5 0.53 8.13 9.30
N THR A 6 1.40 7.24 9.73
CA THR A 6 2.58 6.82 8.96
C THR A 6 2.50 5.31 8.79
N ILE A 7 2.81 4.80 7.59
CA ILE A 7 2.86 3.35 7.28
C ILE A 7 4.04 2.65 7.98
N ALA A 8 4.98 3.43 8.52
CA ALA A 8 6.24 2.95 9.06
C ALA A 8 6.08 1.90 10.18
N PRO A 9 5.15 2.00 11.14
CA PRO A 9 5.03 1.02 12.22
C PRO A 9 4.63 -0.37 11.71
N GLU A 10 3.65 -0.46 10.81
CA GLU A 10 3.18 -1.73 10.26
C GLU A 10 4.24 -2.41 9.38
N VAL A 11 4.96 -1.62 8.56
CA VAL A 11 6.06 -2.09 7.71
C VAL A 11 7.22 -2.60 8.56
N ILE A 12 7.63 -1.84 9.58
CA ILE A 12 8.72 -2.24 10.48
C ILE A 12 8.34 -3.51 11.23
N ALA A 13 7.10 -3.64 11.71
CA ALA A 13 6.65 -4.82 12.43
C ALA A 13 6.63 -6.08 11.56
N CYS A 14 6.12 -6.02 10.33
CA CYS A 14 6.07 -7.19 9.44
C CYS A 14 7.47 -7.70 9.09
N ILE A 15 8.38 -6.77 8.74
CA ILE A 15 9.77 -7.10 8.39
C ILE A 15 10.53 -7.62 9.62
N ALA A 16 10.41 -6.94 10.77
CA ALA A 16 11.15 -7.31 11.98
C ALA A 16 10.71 -8.66 12.57
N GLU A 17 9.41 -8.99 12.48
CA GLU A 17 8.86 -10.23 13.01
C GLU A 17 8.86 -11.38 11.99
N GLY A 18 9.25 -11.13 10.73
CA GLY A 18 9.28 -12.14 9.66
C GLY A 18 7.90 -12.75 9.39
N ARG A 19 6.84 -11.97 9.58
CA ARG A 19 5.44 -12.45 9.49
C ARG A 19 4.74 -11.89 8.27
N TYR A 20 3.70 -12.60 7.84
CA TYR A 20 2.79 -12.08 6.83
C TYR A 20 1.93 -10.93 7.38
N PRO A 21 1.66 -9.89 6.56
CA PRO A 21 0.75 -8.82 6.93
C PRO A 21 -0.68 -9.33 7.06
N SER A 22 -1.41 -8.80 8.03
CA SER A 22 -2.86 -9.03 8.13
C SER A 22 -3.60 -8.28 7.02
N VAL A 23 -4.83 -8.72 6.72
CA VAL A 23 -5.71 -8.04 5.74
C VAL A 23 -5.94 -6.57 6.12
N THR A 24 -6.02 -6.26 7.42
CA THR A 24 -6.21 -4.89 7.91
C THR A 24 -4.96 -4.02 7.65
N GLU A 25 -3.77 -4.54 7.94
CA GLU A 25 -2.50 -3.84 7.67
C GLU A 25 -2.34 -3.61 6.17
N LEU A 26 -2.59 -4.64 5.36
CA LEU A 26 -2.54 -4.57 3.89
C LEU A 26 -3.46 -3.46 3.35
N ASN A 27 -4.72 -3.41 3.80
CA ASN A 27 -5.65 -2.39 3.34
C ASN A 27 -5.25 -0.98 3.80
N ARG A 28 -4.74 -0.81 5.02
CA ARG A 28 -4.25 0.51 5.49
C ARG A 28 -3.11 1.03 4.65
N VAL A 29 -2.13 0.17 4.35
CA VAL A 29 -1.00 0.53 3.48
C VAL A 29 -1.47 0.83 2.06
N ALA A 30 -2.37 0.00 1.51
CA ALA A 30 -2.95 0.22 0.20
C ALA A 30 -3.71 1.56 0.11
N ASP A 31 -4.54 1.89 1.09
CA ASP A 31 -5.29 3.15 1.12
C ASP A 31 -4.37 4.35 1.21
N ARG A 32 -3.24 4.21 1.92
CA ARG A 32 -2.24 5.27 1.99
C ARG A 32 -1.51 5.46 0.66
N ILE A 33 -1.01 4.39 0.05
CA ILE A 33 -0.39 4.42 -1.29
C ILE A 33 -1.35 5.07 -2.28
N TRP A 34 -2.63 4.69 -2.25
CA TRP A 34 -3.66 5.28 -3.09
C TRP A 34 -3.84 6.79 -2.88
N SER A 35 -3.87 7.23 -1.62
CA SER A 35 -3.97 8.66 -1.29
C SER A 35 -2.77 9.44 -1.79
N ASP A 36 -1.56 8.90 -1.65
CA ASP A 36 -0.33 9.56 -2.10
C ASP A 36 -0.28 9.62 -3.64
N LEU A 37 -0.69 8.55 -4.34
CA LEU A 37 -0.82 8.53 -5.80
C LEU A 37 -1.85 9.55 -6.30
N ARG A 38 -2.99 9.69 -5.63
CA ARG A 38 -4.00 10.71 -5.96
C ARG A 38 -3.48 12.13 -5.77
N ALA A 39 -2.69 12.37 -4.72
CA ALA A 39 -2.08 13.69 -4.50
C ALA A 39 -1.07 14.06 -5.58
N CYS A 40 -0.41 13.07 -6.20
CA CYS A 40 0.54 13.27 -7.30
C CYS A 40 -0.11 13.31 -8.69
N ARG A 41 -1.42 13.04 -8.81
CA ARG A 41 -2.10 13.02 -10.12
C ARG A 41 -2.24 14.45 -10.66
N PRO A 42 -1.80 14.75 -11.89
CA PRO A 42 -2.02 16.07 -12.48
C PRO A 42 -3.51 16.38 -12.56
N ALA A 43 -3.90 17.64 -12.30
CA ALA A 43 -5.31 18.07 -12.27
C ALA A 43 -6.10 17.74 -13.56
N LEU A 44 -5.40 17.61 -14.69
CA LEU A 44 -5.96 17.22 -15.98
C LEU A 44 -6.50 15.78 -16.02
N PHE A 45 -6.11 14.91 -15.08
CA PHE A 45 -6.52 13.50 -15.00
C PHE A 45 -7.55 13.24 -13.88
N CYS A 46 -8.09 14.26 -13.23
CA CYS A 46 -9.05 14.11 -12.12
C CYS A 46 -10.36 13.39 -12.50
N ASN A 47 -10.72 13.38 -13.79
CA ASN A 47 -12.00 12.83 -14.27
C ASN A 47 -11.89 11.49 -15.03
N VAL A 48 -10.70 10.87 -15.04
CA VAL A 48 -10.56 9.52 -15.61
C VAL A 48 -11.02 8.52 -14.55
N GLU A 49 -12.13 7.84 -14.84
CA GLU A 49 -12.60 6.70 -14.03
C GLU A 49 -11.44 5.71 -13.84
N GLY A 50 -11.21 5.34 -12.58
CA GLY A 50 -10.11 4.45 -12.22
C GLY A 50 -10.32 3.08 -12.85
N ASN A 51 -9.28 2.52 -13.45
CA ASN A 51 -9.32 1.17 -13.97
C ASN A 51 -9.55 0.19 -12.78
N PRO A 52 -10.46 -0.79 -12.87
CA PRO A 52 -10.72 -1.75 -11.79
C PRO A 52 -9.47 -2.52 -11.32
N TYR A 53 -8.44 -2.65 -12.18
CA TYR A 53 -7.16 -3.25 -11.83
C TYR A 53 -6.28 -2.36 -10.95
N GLU A 54 -6.53 -1.05 -10.88
CA GLU A 54 -5.74 -0.11 -10.07
C GLU A 54 -5.78 -0.49 -8.57
N ARG A 55 -6.95 -0.92 -8.06
CA ARG A 55 -7.04 -1.39 -6.67
C ARG A 55 -6.20 -2.64 -6.44
N LEU A 56 -6.17 -3.58 -7.39
CA LEU A 56 -5.35 -4.78 -7.31
C LEU A 56 -3.86 -4.45 -7.36
N LEU A 57 -3.45 -3.52 -8.21
CA LEU A 57 -2.07 -3.01 -8.27
C LEU A 57 -1.63 -2.40 -6.94
N VAL A 58 -2.48 -1.59 -6.32
CA VAL A 58 -2.17 -0.94 -5.04
C VAL A 58 -2.09 -1.95 -3.90
N LEU A 59 -2.94 -2.98 -3.90
CA LEU A 59 -2.86 -4.09 -2.96
C LEU A 59 -1.57 -4.90 -3.13
N LYS A 60 -1.14 -5.16 -4.38
CA LYS A 60 0.16 -5.81 -4.65
C LYS A 60 1.33 -4.95 -4.17
N ALA A 61 1.29 -3.65 -4.42
CA ALA A 61 2.32 -2.73 -3.93
C ALA A 61 2.38 -2.72 -2.39
N ALA A 62 1.22 -2.74 -1.72
CA ALA A 62 1.15 -2.85 -0.27
C ALA A 62 1.73 -4.18 0.24
N GLN A 63 1.44 -5.29 -0.44
CA GLN A 63 2.00 -6.60 -0.11
C GLN A 63 3.53 -6.60 -0.21
N ALA A 64 4.08 -6.12 -1.32
CA ALA A 64 5.52 -6.03 -1.53
C ALA A 64 6.21 -5.11 -0.52
N ALA A 65 5.56 -4.01 -0.13
CA ALA A 65 6.08 -3.09 0.88
C ALA A 65 6.13 -3.71 2.29
N LEU A 66 5.18 -4.58 2.63
CA LEU A 66 5.06 -5.18 3.97
C LEU A 66 5.85 -6.47 4.12
N ALA A 67 5.90 -7.30 3.08
CA ALA A 67 6.49 -8.64 3.12
C ALA A 67 7.82 -8.75 2.34
N GLY A 68 8.20 -7.71 1.60
CA GLY A 68 9.19 -7.81 0.54
C GLY A 68 8.60 -8.48 -0.71
N ASP A 69 9.26 -8.28 -1.85
CA ASP A 69 9.04 -9.10 -3.04
C ASP A 69 10.06 -10.23 -2.98
N ASP A 70 9.60 -11.47 -2.88
CA ASP A 70 10.49 -12.62 -3.10
C ASP A 70 10.59 -12.82 -4.63
N PRO A 71 11.74 -12.52 -5.27
CA PRO A 71 11.89 -12.57 -6.72
C PRO A 71 11.75 -13.99 -7.30
N THR A 72 11.50 -15.01 -6.47
CA THR A 72 11.40 -16.42 -6.85
C THR A 72 9.98 -16.88 -7.20
N VAL A 73 8.94 -16.07 -6.96
CA VAL A 73 7.56 -16.41 -7.31
C VAL A 73 7.12 -15.58 -8.53
N ALA A 74 7.49 -16.08 -9.71
CA ALA A 74 7.01 -15.64 -11.02
C ALA A 74 6.32 -16.79 -11.74
#